data_AF-A0A2I4GRS7-F1
#
_entry.id   AF-A0A2I4GRS7-F1
#
_cell.length_a   1.000
_cell.length_b   1.000
_cell.length_c   1.000
_cell.angle_alpha   90.00
_cell.angle_beta   90.00
_cell.angle_gamma   90.00
#
_symmetry.space_group_name_H-M   'P 1'
#
loop_
_entity.id
_entity.type
_entity.pdbx_description
1 polymer ?
#
loop_
_entity_poly.entity_id
_entity_poly.type
_entity_poly.pdbx_seq_one_letter_code
_entity_poly.pdbx_strand_id
1 'polypeptide(L)'
;MTVHSIEKCYKLNGYPLGHELHGKTKNIAVAVTHPRAHSDSDYDEDSTESIALTKSFSQSKADYSLFTREAHGIFVAILVYVDDILVASNDLNSVHALKSLLHSKFKIKDLGKLRYFLGTEIARSSKGIYLCQRKYTLDILADSGNLGSNIAKVPMEQNLKLTQSTGIPLSDSSVYRRMIGRLLYLTISRPDISFSIQTLSQFLATPTDVHLLAAQKVLRYLKVAPGQGLFLPNSSSFQLEAYCNSNWVSCPNTKRSINGYCVFLGSSLISWKSKKQAVVSQSSAEAEYHSMAATCSELMWLRFILAALQVHHPQAILLYCDNQAAIHIVANPIFHERTKHIELDHHLIRDRIQEGNVCTRYVPRSAQVANTMTKVLSSKVLHIHLSKMGVVNLYASSCGGVLENESQQHTNKGKEVAIT
;
A
#
# COMPACT_ATOMS: atom_id res chain seq x y z
N MET A 1 -0.50 -0.17 -17.85
CA MET A 1 -0.68 0.38 -16.49
C MET A 1 -1.19 -0.73 -15.58
N THR A 2 -0.52 -1.05 -14.49
CA THR A 2 -1.06 -2.02 -13.51
C THR A 2 -2.03 -1.32 -12.58
N VAL A 3 -3.13 -2.00 -12.23
CA VAL A 3 -4.05 -1.72 -11.11
C VAL A 3 -3.35 -1.10 -9.87
N HIS A 4 -2.12 -1.55 -9.61
CA HIS A 4 -1.21 -1.07 -8.57
C HIS A 4 -0.75 0.41 -8.66
N SER A 5 -0.71 1.05 -9.83
CA SER A 5 -0.33 2.46 -10.00
C SER A 5 -1.50 3.39 -9.65
N ILE A 6 -2.69 3.04 -10.13
CA ILE A 6 -3.93 3.79 -9.89
C ILE A 6 -4.35 3.68 -8.42
N GLU A 7 -4.15 2.51 -7.80
CA GLU A 7 -4.43 2.29 -6.37
C GLU A 7 -3.47 3.03 -5.42
N LYS A 8 -2.26 3.35 -5.88
CA LYS A 8 -1.30 4.17 -5.11
C LYS A 8 -1.58 5.65 -5.29
N CYS A 9 -1.89 6.10 -6.51
CA CYS A 9 -2.42 7.43 -6.78
C CYS A 9 -3.70 7.70 -5.99
N TYR A 10 -4.56 6.69 -5.83
CA TYR A 10 -5.75 6.73 -4.99
C TYR A 10 -5.44 7.01 -3.50
N LYS A 11 -4.46 6.31 -2.92
CA LYS A 11 -4.05 6.53 -1.51
C LYS A 11 -3.46 7.92 -1.28
N LEU A 12 -2.83 8.49 -2.30
CA LEU A 12 -2.28 9.86 -2.30
C LEU A 12 -3.35 10.94 -2.55
N ASN A 13 -4.30 10.69 -3.46
CA ASN A 13 -5.45 11.57 -3.72
C ASN A 13 -6.50 11.56 -2.61
N GLY A 14 -6.60 10.44 -1.88
CA GLY A 14 -7.37 10.29 -0.66
C GLY A 14 -6.58 10.66 0.59
N TYR A 15 -5.36 11.20 0.47
CA TYR A 15 -4.61 11.72 1.60
C TYR A 15 -5.09 13.15 1.88
N PRO A 16 -5.32 13.54 3.15
CA PRO A 16 -5.48 14.94 3.51
C PRO A 16 -4.16 15.66 3.22
N LEU A 17 -4.07 16.23 2.01
CA LEU A 17 -2.88 16.93 1.62
C LEU A 17 -2.76 18.22 2.48
N GLY A 18 -1.85 18.28 3.47
CA GLY A 18 -1.70 19.40 4.39
C GLY A 18 -0.26 19.76 4.77
N HIS A 19 0.16 20.98 4.43
CA HIS A 19 0.59 22.09 5.31
C HIS A 19 1.09 23.27 4.46
N GLU A 20 1.52 23.02 3.22
CA GLU A 20 1.73 24.04 2.15
C GLU A 20 0.42 24.46 1.44
N LEU A 21 -0.71 23.83 1.80
CA LEU A 21 -2.06 24.17 1.36
C LEU A 21 -2.93 24.67 2.52
N HIS A 22 -2.33 25.40 3.46
CA HIS A 22 -3.02 25.93 4.63
C HIS A 22 -4.06 26.98 4.20
N GLY A 23 -5.30 26.53 3.98
CA GLY A 23 -6.48 27.37 3.76
C GLY A 23 -7.45 26.93 2.66
N LYS A 24 -7.17 25.87 1.87
CA LYS A 24 -7.91 25.67 0.61
C LYS A 24 -8.48 24.29 0.28
N THR A 25 -8.35 23.21 1.04
CA THR A 25 -8.94 21.90 0.65
C THR A 25 -10.23 21.55 1.39
N LYS A 26 -11.39 22.00 0.87
CA LYS A 26 -12.67 21.37 1.21
C LYS A 26 -12.82 20.07 0.41
N ASN A 27 -12.29 18.99 0.98
CA ASN A 27 -12.36 17.60 0.50
C ASN A 27 -13.62 17.25 -0.31
N ILE A 28 -13.51 17.23 -1.64
CA ILE A 28 -14.46 16.48 -2.47
C ILE A 28 -13.68 15.52 -3.32
N ALA A 29 -13.84 14.24 -2.99
CA ALA A 29 -13.57 13.18 -3.92
C ALA A 29 -14.92 12.68 -4.43
N VAL A 30 -15.10 12.66 -5.75
CA VAL A 30 -16.32 12.15 -6.37
C VAL A 30 -15.95 10.99 -7.26
N ALA A 31 -16.60 9.85 -7.02
CA ALA A 31 -16.60 8.75 -7.96
C ALA A 31 -17.70 8.97 -8.99
N VAL A 32 -17.33 8.82 -10.24
CA VAL A 32 -18.18 9.04 -11.39
C VAL A 32 -18.09 7.78 -12.23
N THR A 33 -19.23 7.15 -12.53
CA THR A 33 -19.27 5.91 -13.32
C THR A 33 -20.02 6.11 -14.62
N HIS A 34 -19.49 5.55 -15.72
CA HIS A 34 -20.21 5.47 -16.99
C HIS A 34 -21.19 4.29 -16.96
N PRO A 35 -22.46 4.43 -17.42
CA PRO A 35 -23.31 3.27 -17.67
C PRO A 35 -22.75 2.47 -18.86
N ARG A 36 -22.46 1.18 -18.65
CA ARG A 36 -21.93 0.22 -19.65
C ARG A 36 -22.61 0.37 -21.01
N ALA A 37 -21.83 0.59 -22.07
CA ALA A 37 -22.26 0.40 -23.45
C ALA A 37 -21.34 -0.64 -24.12
N HIS A 38 -21.94 -1.55 -24.87
CA HIS A 38 -21.31 -2.70 -25.52
C HIS A 38 -20.32 -2.27 -26.63
N SER A 39 -19.00 -2.33 -26.38
CA SER A 39 -17.92 -2.71 -27.35
C SER A 39 -16.51 -2.37 -26.82
N ASP A 40 -15.75 -3.38 -26.38
CA ASP A 40 -14.52 -3.29 -25.58
C ASP A 40 -13.21 -2.87 -26.32
N SER A 41 -13.20 -1.93 -27.28
CA SER A 41 -11.90 -1.58 -27.93
C SER A 41 -11.61 -0.11 -28.25
N ASP A 42 -12.61 0.77 -28.35
CA ASP A 42 -12.38 2.17 -28.78
C ASP A 42 -12.54 3.20 -27.62
N TYR A 43 -12.90 2.77 -26.41
CA TYR A 43 -13.32 3.67 -25.32
C TYR A 43 -12.17 4.26 -24.47
N ASP A 44 -11.03 3.56 -24.36
CA ASP A 44 -9.90 4.00 -23.53
C ASP A 44 -9.18 5.22 -24.13
N GLU A 45 -9.09 5.32 -25.47
CA GLU A 45 -8.55 6.51 -26.13
C GLU A 45 -9.53 7.68 -26.04
N ASP A 46 -10.83 7.47 -26.27
CA ASP A 46 -11.80 8.57 -26.42
C ASP A 46 -12.05 9.37 -25.12
N SER A 47 -12.11 8.70 -23.96
CA SER A 47 -12.31 9.36 -22.66
C SER A 47 -11.04 10.08 -22.16
N THR A 48 -9.88 9.46 -22.33
CA THR A 48 -8.56 9.97 -21.97
C THR A 48 -8.15 11.14 -22.88
N GLU A 49 -8.37 11.01 -24.19
CA GLU A 49 -8.16 12.05 -25.19
C GLU A 49 -9.12 13.22 -24.97
N SER A 50 -10.40 12.99 -24.65
CA SER A 50 -11.35 14.10 -24.44
C SER A 50 -11.07 14.98 -23.21
N ILE A 51 -10.53 14.39 -22.14
CA ILE A 51 -10.09 15.11 -20.93
C ILE A 51 -8.79 15.85 -21.23
N ALA A 52 -7.86 15.22 -21.96
CA ALA A 52 -6.67 15.86 -22.49
C ALA A 52 -7.01 17.00 -23.49
N LEU A 53 -8.11 16.89 -24.23
CA LEU A 53 -8.62 17.88 -25.19
C LEU A 53 -9.24 19.10 -24.50
N THR A 54 -9.65 18.99 -23.24
CA THR A 54 -9.81 20.18 -22.40
C THR A 54 -8.41 20.74 -22.16
N LYS A 55 -7.98 21.71 -22.99
CA LYS A 55 -6.67 22.40 -23.01
C LYS A 55 -6.15 22.95 -21.67
N SER A 56 -6.86 22.72 -20.56
CA SER A 56 -6.58 23.16 -19.20
C SER A 56 -6.01 22.07 -18.29
N PHE A 57 -5.99 20.79 -18.68
CA PHE A 57 -5.45 19.69 -17.86
C PHE A 57 -4.13 19.17 -18.41
N SER A 58 -3.18 18.94 -17.51
CA SER A 58 -1.88 18.33 -17.80
C SER A 58 -1.92 16.86 -17.40
N GLN A 59 -1.64 15.97 -18.35
CA GLN A 59 -1.50 14.54 -18.07
C GLN A 59 -0.14 14.27 -17.42
N SER A 60 -0.14 13.47 -16.34
CA SER A 60 1.10 13.07 -15.67
C SER A 60 1.86 12.04 -16.51
N LYS A 61 3.17 12.29 -16.72
CA LYS A 61 4.07 11.31 -17.36
C LYS A 61 4.39 10.12 -16.45
N ALA A 62 4.18 10.27 -15.14
CA ALA A 62 4.42 9.20 -14.17
C ALA A 62 3.23 8.24 -14.05
N ASP A 63 2.02 8.72 -14.34
CA ASP A 63 0.81 7.91 -14.44
C ASP A 63 -0.15 8.55 -15.45
N TYR A 64 -0.32 7.93 -16.61
CA TYR A 64 -1.15 8.45 -17.69
C TYR A 64 -2.66 8.49 -17.35
N SER A 65 -3.09 7.82 -16.27
CA SER A 65 -4.46 7.97 -15.77
C SER A 65 -4.70 9.24 -14.96
N LEU A 66 -3.63 9.93 -14.53
CA LEU A 66 -3.70 11.10 -13.68
C LEU A 66 -3.60 12.38 -14.51
N PHE A 67 -4.64 13.21 -14.40
CA PHE A 67 -4.71 14.54 -14.97
C PHE A 67 -4.78 15.57 -13.86
N THR A 68 -3.99 16.63 -13.95
CA THR A 68 -4.02 17.72 -12.98
C THR A 68 -4.15 19.07 -13.65
N ARG A 69 -4.84 19.98 -12.97
CA ARG A 69 -4.98 21.38 -13.36
C ARG A 69 -4.77 22.23 -12.12
N GLU A 70 -3.89 23.22 -12.25
CA GLU A 70 -3.66 24.25 -11.25
C GLU A 70 -3.85 25.61 -11.94
N ALA A 71 -4.74 26.43 -11.39
CA ALA A 71 -4.98 27.78 -11.90
C ALA A 71 -5.51 28.66 -10.78
N HIS A 72 -4.89 29.82 -10.55
CA HIS A 72 -5.33 30.79 -9.54
C HIS A 72 -5.47 30.19 -8.12
N GLY A 73 -4.63 29.20 -7.77
CA GLY A 73 -4.69 28.50 -6.49
C GLY A 73 -5.87 27.52 -6.35
N ILE A 74 -6.56 27.21 -7.44
CA ILE A 74 -7.51 26.10 -7.55
C ILE A 74 -6.78 24.91 -8.13
N PHE A 75 -6.81 23.79 -7.41
CA PHE A 75 -6.24 22.52 -7.83
C PHE A 75 -7.34 21.51 -8.10
N VAL A 76 -7.28 20.85 -9.25
CA VAL A 76 -8.16 19.74 -9.64
C VAL A 76 -7.29 18.58 -10.12
N ALA A 77 -7.46 17.41 -9.51
CA ALA A 77 -6.91 16.15 -9.98
C ALA A 77 -8.04 15.23 -10.44
N ILE A 78 -7.83 14.55 -11.56
CA ILE A 78 -8.72 13.54 -12.12
C ILE A 78 -7.89 12.28 -12.29
N LEU A 79 -8.39 11.16 -11.76
CA LEU A 79 -7.81 9.85 -11.93
C LEU A 79 -8.84 8.97 -12.65
N VAL A 80 -8.48 8.47 -13.83
CA VAL A 80 -9.37 7.68 -14.69
C VAL A 80 -8.96 6.21 -14.66
N TYR A 81 -9.89 5.33 -14.31
CA TYR A 81 -9.70 3.88 -14.37
C TYR A 81 -10.85 3.25 -15.14
N VAL A 82 -10.65 2.95 -16.43
CA VAL A 82 -11.69 2.37 -17.28
C VAL A 82 -12.98 3.22 -17.15
N ASP A 83 -14.06 2.66 -16.58
CA ASP A 83 -15.35 3.34 -16.40
C ASP A 83 -15.45 4.20 -15.13
N ASP A 84 -14.47 4.09 -14.21
CA ASP A 84 -14.45 4.73 -12.89
C ASP A 84 -13.56 5.98 -12.91
N ILE A 85 -14.13 7.16 -12.68
CA ILE A 85 -13.40 8.42 -12.59
C ILE A 85 -13.43 8.92 -11.14
N LEU A 86 -12.26 9.25 -10.61
CA LEU A 86 -12.09 9.91 -9.32
C LEU A 86 -11.67 11.36 -9.54
N VAL A 87 -12.48 12.30 -9.08
CA VAL A 87 -12.13 13.73 -9.08
C VAL A 87 -11.79 14.16 -7.68
N ALA A 88 -10.62 14.77 -7.46
CA ALA A 88 -10.22 15.43 -6.22
C ALA A 88 -9.97 16.92 -6.47
N SER A 89 -10.50 17.80 -5.62
CA SER A 89 -10.23 19.24 -5.73
C SER A 89 -10.34 19.93 -4.39
N ASN A 90 -9.71 21.11 -4.35
CA ASN A 90 -9.76 22.05 -3.26
C ASN A 90 -10.97 23.03 -3.39
N ASP A 91 -11.65 23.07 -4.55
CA ASP A 91 -12.81 23.92 -4.84
C ASP A 91 -14.05 23.13 -5.30
N LEU A 92 -15.17 23.34 -4.59
CA LEU A 92 -16.47 22.70 -4.88
C LEU A 92 -17.02 23.09 -6.25
N ASN A 93 -16.92 24.36 -6.62
CA ASN A 93 -17.52 24.88 -7.84
C ASN A 93 -16.84 24.28 -9.07
N SER A 94 -15.51 24.15 -9.03
CA SER A 94 -14.72 23.49 -10.06
C SER A 94 -15.07 22.02 -10.22
N VAL A 95 -15.36 21.31 -9.12
CA VAL A 95 -15.85 19.93 -9.18
C VAL A 95 -17.22 19.86 -9.84
N HIS A 96 -18.15 20.76 -9.48
CA HIS A 96 -19.48 20.80 -10.11
C HIS A 96 -19.41 21.15 -11.60
N ALA A 97 -18.59 22.13 -11.99
CA ALA A 97 -18.38 22.49 -13.39
C ALA A 97 -17.80 21.32 -14.21
N LEU A 98 -16.78 20.65 -13.65
CA LEU A 98 -16.19 19.46 -14.27
C LEU A 98 -17.20 18.32 -14.40
N LYS A 99 -18.01 18.07 -13.38
CA LYS A 99 -19.08 17.07 -13.45
C LYS A 99 -20.08 17.39 -14.55
N SER A 100 -20.55 18.63 -14.65
CA SER A 100 -21.50 19.02 -15.70
C SER A 100 -20.91 18.81 -17.10
N LEU A 101 -19.62 19.12 -17.26
CA LEU A 101 -18.89 18.87 -18.51
C LEU A 101 -18.76 17.36 -18.82
N LEU A 102 -18.38 16.55 -17.83
CA LEU A 102 -18.28 15.10 -18.01
C LEU A 102 -19.67 14.48 -18.26
N HIS A 103 -20.72 14.97 -17.61
CA HIS A 103 -22.08 14.50 -17.81
C HIS A 103 -22.62 14.84 -19.19
N SER A 104 -22.32 16.03 -19.73
CA SER A 104 -22.75 16.39 -21.08
C SER A 104 -22.08 15.55 -22.17
N LYS A 105 -20.82 15.15 -21.98
CA LYS A 105 -20.07 14.32 -22.94
C LYS A 105 -20.32 12.81 -22.78
N PHE A 106 -20.26 12.30 -21.55
CA PHE A 106 -20.18 10.87 -21.23
C PHE A 106 -21.39 10.34 -20.46
N LYS A 107 -22.42 11.16 -20.21
CA LYS A 107 -23.62 10.75 -19.46
C LYS A 107 -23.29 10.05 -18.14
N ILE A 108 -22.36 10.64 -17.40
CA ILE A 108 -21.85 10.04 -16.17
C ILE A 108 -22.91 9.95 -15.06
N LYS A 109 -22.74 9.01 -14.13
CA LYS A 109 -23.47 8.95 -12.87
C LYS A 109 -22.65 9.51 -11.71
N ASP A 110 -23.18 10.52 -11.03
CA ASP A 110 -22.57 11.08 -9.82
C ASP A 110 -22.86 10.19 -8.60
N LEU A 111 -21.82 9.61 -7.99
CA LEU A 111 -21.93 8.79 -6.78
C LEU A 111 -21.80 9.61 -5.48
N GLY A 112 -21.64 10.93 -5.60
CA GLY A 112 -21.52 11.83 -4.47
C GLY A 112 -20.17 11.71 -3.76
N LYS A 113 -20.17 11.83 -2.43
CA LYS A 113 -18.94 11.69 -1.64
C LYS A 113 -18.37 10.29 -1.81
N LEU A 114 -17.07 10.20 -2.09
CA LEU A 114 -16.34 8.96 -2.28
C LEU A 114 -16.45 8.00 -1.07
N ARG A 115 -17.32 7.01 -1.14
CA ARG A 115 -17.45 5.95 -0.12
C ARG A 115 -16.89 4.60 -0.57
N TYR A 116 -16.84 4.41 -1.89
CA TYR A 116 -16.39 3.18 -2.52
C TYR A 116 -15.71 3.53 -3.84
N PHE A 117 -14.57 2.90 -4.13
CA PHE A 117 -13.84 3.05 -5.39
C PHE A 117 -12.95 1.83 -5.61
N LEU A 118 -13.01 1.22 -6.80
CA LEU A 118 -12.20 0.04 -7.16
C LEU A 118 -12.13 -1.00 -6.03
N GLY A 119 -13.29 -1.50 -5.58
CA GLY A 119 -13.30 -2.56 -4.56
C GLY A 119 -12.93 -2.12 -3.14
N THR A 120 -12.62 -0.84 -2.91
CA THR A 120 -12.15 -0.31 -1.63
C THR A 120 -13.22 0.57 -0.97
N GLU A 121 -13.53 0.26 0.29
CA GLU A 121 -14.43 1.02 1.15
C GLU A 121 -13.67 2.11 1.89
N ILE A 122 -14.27 3.31 1.94
CA ILE A 122 -13.57 4.54 2.32
C ILE A 122 -14.42 5.27 3.34
N ALA A 123 -13.93 5.32 4.57
CA ALA A 123 -14.53 6.08 5.65
C ALA A 123 -13.68 7.32 5.95
N ARG A 124 -14.32 8.46 6.20
CA ARG A 124 -13.64 9.72 6.56
C ARG A 124 -14.09 10.17 7.94
N SER A 125 -13.15 10.68 8.71
CA SER A 125 -13.37 11.28 10.02
C SER A 125 -12.57 12.58 10.15
N SER A 126 -12.79 13.32 11.24
CA SER A 126 -11.95 14.46 11.61
C SER A 126 -10.49 14.07 11.92
N LYS A 127 -10.19 12.79 12.12
CA LYS A 127 -8.84 12.28 12.41
C LYS A 127 -8.08 11.82 11.16
N GLY A 128 -8.77 11.60 10.04
CA GLY A 128 -8.16 11.02 8.85
C GLY A 128 -9.10 10.11 8.05
N ILE A 129 -8.51 9.34 7.14
CA ILE A 129 -9.19 8.49 6.17
C ILE A 129 -8.88 7.03 6.47
N TYR A 130 -9.92 6.19 6.43
CA TYR A 130 -9.81 4.76 6.63
C TYR A 130 -10.16 4.01 5.35
N LEU A 131 -9.28 3.11 4.94
CA LEU A 131 -9.40 2.29 3.75
C LEU A 131 -9.49 0.82 4.13
N CYS A 132 -10.56 0.14 3.74
CA CYS A 132 -10.72 -1.29 3.99
C CYS A 132 -11.47 -1.99 2.84
N GLN A 133 -11.49 -3.32 2.87
CA GLN A 133 -12.23 -4.13 1.90
C GLN A 133 -13.11 -5.14 2.66
N ARG A 134 -13.94 -4.65 3.59
CA ARG A 134 -14.71 -5.49 4.50
C ARG A 134 -15.68 -6.39 3.76
N LYS A 135 -16.53 -5.81 2.90
CA LYS A 135 -17.50 -6.57 2.10
C LYS A 135 -16.80 -7.66 1.29
N TYR A 136 -15.74 -7.29 0.58
CA TYR A 136 -14.95 -8.23 -0.22
C TYR A 136 -14.35 -9.37 0.62
N THR A 137 -13.86 -9.06 1.82
CA THR A 137 -13.33 -10.07 2.76
C THR A 137 -14.43 -11.03 3.22
N LEU A 138 -15.63 -10.51 3.54
CA LEU A 138 -16.77 -11.34 3.92
C LEU A 138 -17.25 -12.23 2.76
N ASP A 139 -17.27 -11.71 1.54
CA ASP A 139 -17.62 -12.48 0.35
C ASP A 139 -16.62 -13.63 0.11
N ILE A 140 -15.31 -13.41 0.33
CA ILE A 140 -14.30 -14.48 0.25
C ILE A 140 -14.55 -15.57 1.31
N LEU A 141 -14.91 -15.16 2.54
CA LEU A 141 -15.16 -16.09 3.64
C LEU A 141 -16.42 -16.93 3.41
N ALA A 142 -17.48 -16.32 2.87
CA ALA A 142 -18.72 -17.00 2.50
C ALA A 142 -18.47 -18.03 1.38
N ASP A 143 -17.85 -17.61 0.28
CA ASP A 143 -17.63 -18.46 -0.91
C ASP A 143 -16.68 -19.63 -0.66
N SER A 144 -15.82 -19.53 0.37
CA SER A 144 -14.88 -20.58 0.75
C SER A 144 -15.42 -21.56 1.80
N GLY A 145 -16.65 -21.35 2.29
CA GLY A 145 -17.23 -22.17 3.37
C GLY A 145 -16.52 -22.04 4.72
N ASN A 146 -15.64 -21.05 4.91
CA ASN A 146 -14.82 -20.93 6.12
C ASN A 146 -15.52 -20.19 7.27
N LEU A 147 -16.80 -19.85 7.14
CA LEU A 147 -17.56 -19.18 8.21
C LEU A 147 -17.62 -20.01 9.51
N GLY A 148 -17.67 -21.34 9.42
CA GLY A 148 -17.67 -22.25 10.59
C GLY A 148 -16.28 -22.63 11.12
N SER A 149 -15.20 -22.23 10.42
CA SER A 149 -13.83 -22.68 10.74
C SER A 149 -13.22 -21.97 11.96
N ASN A 150 -12.26 -22.62 12.63
CA ASN A 150 -11.51 -22.02 13.76
C ASN A 150 -10.75 -20.76 13.33
N ILE A 151 -10.47 -19.86 14.27
CA ILE A 151 -9.68 -18.64 14.00
C ILE A 151 -8.17 -18.91 14.01
N ALA A 152 -7.39 -18.11 13.29
CA ALA A 152 -5.92 -18.14 13.33
C ALA A 152 -5.35 -16.77 13.73
N LYS A 153 -4.29 -16.75 14.55
CA LYS A 153 -3.64 -15.52 15.04
C LYS A 153 -2.58 -14.95 14.09
N VAL A 154 -2.14 -15.76 13.13
CA VAL A 154 -1.15 -15.40 12.10
C VAL A 154 -1.59 -15.96 10.75
N PRO A 155 -1.28 -15.28 9.63
CA PRO A 155 -1.73 -15.69 8.30
C PRO A 155 -1.08 -17.00 7.83
N MET A 156 0.15 -17.28 8.27
CA MET A 156 0.92 -18.47 7.91
C MET A 156 1.73 -18.96 9.12
N GLU A 157 2.11 -20.23 9.15
CA GLU A 157 2.96 -20.78 10.23
C GLU A 157 4.42 -20.33 10.07
N GLN A 158 5.10 -20.09 11.19
CA GLN A 158 6.53 -19.81 11.17
C GLN A 158 7.30 -21.05 10.71
N ASN A 159 8.34 -20.85 9.90
CA ASN A 159 9.20 -21.91 9.38
C ASN A 159 8.50 -22.94 8.46
N LEU A 160 7.26 -22.67 8.03
CA LEU A 160 6.58 -23.49 7.04
C LEU A 160 7.36 -23.45 5.72
N LYS A 161 7.87 -24.61 5.29
CA LYS A 161 8.56 -24.77 4.01
C LYS A 161 7.64 -25.47 3.03
N LEU A 162 7.04 -24.69 2.14
CA LEU A 162 6.24 -25.22 1.03
C LEU A 162 7.15 -25.47 -0.18
N THR A 163 7.06 -26.66 -0.77
CA THR A 163 7.74 -27.02 -2.02
C THR A 163 6.74 -27.47 -3.07
N GLN A 164 7.11 -27.45 -4.35
CA GLN A 164 6.22 -27.89 -5.43
C GLN A 164 5.78 -29.36 -5.31
N SER A 165 6.59 -30.19 -4.65
CA SER A 165 6.34 -31.62 -4.45
C SER A 165 5.68 -31.96 -3.10
N THR A 166 5.41 -30.96 -2.25
CA THR A 166 4.83 -31.22 -0.92
C THR A 166 3.33 -31.51 -1.04
N GLY A 167 2.91 -32.71 -0.63
CA GLY A 167 1.50 -33.11 -0.60
C GLY A 167 1.01 -33.74 -1.90
N ILE A 168 -0.30 -33.95 -1.99
CA ILE A 168 -0.97 -34.58 -3.13
C ILE A 168 -1.55 -33.49 -4.03
N PRO A 169 -1.27 -33.50 -5.35
CA PRO A 169 -1.87 -32.55 -6.29
C PRO A 169 -3.39 -32.51 -6.20
N LEU A 170 -3.96 -31.31 -6.25
CA LEU A 170 -5.40 -31.14 -6.22
C LEU A 170 -6.03 -31.67 -7.52
N SER A 171 -7.13 -32.41 -7.38
CA SER A 171 -7.95 -32.85 -8.52
C SER A 171 -8.51 -31.66 -9.31
N ASP A 172 -8.99 -30.62 -8.60
CA ASP A 172 -9.39 -29.34 -9.18
C ASP A 172 -8.51 -28.19 -8.68
N SER A 173 -7.58 -27.76 -9.55
CA SER A 173 -6.70 -26.62 -9.28
C SER A 173 -7.44 -25.26 -9.33
N SER A 174 -8.64 -25.19 -9.90
CA SER A 174 -9.39 -23.94 -10.06
C SER A 174 -9.80 -23.34 -8.71
N VAL A 175 -10.14 -24.18 -7.74
CA VAL A 175 -10.50 -23.79 -6.36
C VAL A 175 -9.36 -22.99 -5.72
N TYR A 176 -8.12 -23.50 -5.84
CA TYR A 176 -6.94 -22.84 -5.32
C TYR A 176 -6.62 -21.54 -6.07
N ARG A 177 -6.61 -21.58 -7.41
CA ARG A 177 -6.31 -20.41 -8.24
C ARG A 177 -7.29 -19.27 -7.99
N ARG A 178 -8.59 -19.58 -7.89
CA ARG A 178 -9.64 -18.60 -7.57
C ARG A 178 -9.45 -18.00 -6.17
N MET A 179 -9.15 -18.82 -5.17
CA MET A 179 -8.90 -18.36 -3.81
C MET A 179 -7.69 -17.43 -3.74
N ILE A 180 -6.56 -17.82 -4.32
CA ILE A 180 -5.34 -17.01 -4.32
C ILE A 180 -5.52 -15.73 -5.14
N GLY A 181 -6.22 -15.78 -6.28
CA GLY A 181 -6.52 -14.60 -7.08
C GLY A 181 -7.31 -13.54 -6.28
N ARG A 182 -8.31 -13.96 -5.52
CA ARG A 182 -9.08 -13.05 -4.65
C ARG A 182 -8.26 -12.51 -3.48
N LEU A 183 -7.46 -13.38 -2.86
CA LEU A 183 -6.57 -12.96 -1.77
C LEU A 183 -5.47 -12.00 -2.25
N LEU A 184 -5.00 -12.15 -3.49
CA LEU A 184 -4.05 -11.23 -4.11
C LEU A 184 -4.65 -9.83 -4.24
N TYR A 185 -5.90 -9.73 -4.67
CA TYR A 185 -6.61 -8.45 -4.69
C TYR A 185 -6.77 -7.88 -3.27
N LEU A 186 -7.10 -8.70 -2.27
CA LEU A 186 -7.24 -8.22 -0.89
C LEU A 186 -5.95 -7.63 -0.28
N THR A 187 -4.77 -7.94 -0.85
CA THR A 187 -3.49 -7.35 -0.39
C THR A 187 -3.43 -5.84 -0.54
N ILE A 188 -4.34 -5.22 -1.30
CA ILE A 188 -4.44 -3.76 -1.52
C ILE A 188 -4.74 -2.99 -0.22
N SER A 189 -5.54 -3.57 0.67
CA SER A 189 -5.83 -3.00 2.00
C SER A 189 -5.30 -3.85 3.16
N ARG A 190 -4.75 -5.03 2.88
CA ARG A 190 -4.24 -5.98 3.88
C ARG A 190 -2.74 -6.25 3.69
N PRO A 191 -1.86 -5.30 4.08
CA PRO A 191 -0.41 -5.50 4.00
C PRO A 191 0.05 -6.74 4.79
N ASP A 192 -0.65 -7.08 5.86
CA ASP A 192 -0.38 -8.19 6.77
C ASP A 192 -0.43 -9.58 6.14
N ILE A 193 -1.13 -9.76 5.01
CA ILE A 193 -1.17 -11.04 4.30
C ILE A 193 -0.23 -11.09 3.09
N SER A 194 0.40 -9.97 2.70
CA SER A 194 1.12 -9.82 1.42
C SER A 194 2.19 -10.89 1.21
N PHE A 195 3.02 -11.14 2.23
CA PHE A 195 4.06 -12.18 2.18
C PHE A 195 3.47 -13.60 2.03
N SER A 196 2.38 -13.87 2.75
CA SER A 196 1.72 -15.19 2.72
C SER A 196 1.13 -15.46 1.34
N ILE A 197 0.48 -14.47 0.73
CA ILE A 197 -0.10 -14.58 -0.61
C ILE A 197 0.97 -14.63 -1.69
N GLN A 198 2.06 -13.86 -1.55
CA GLN A 198 3.23 -13.96 -2.43
C GLN A 198 3.82 -15.37 -2.40
N THR A 199 3.90 -16.00 -1.22
CA THR A 199 4.42 -17.37 -1.09
C THR A 199 3.49 -18.38 -1.75
N LEU A 200 2.19 -18.30 -1.47
CA LEU A 200 1.18 -19.22 -2.00
C LEU A 200 0.99 -19.09 -3.53
N SER A 201 1.10 -17.88 -4.09
CA SER A 201 0.96 -17.68 -5.54
C SER A 201 2.03 -18.38 -6.38
N GLN A 202 3.11 -18.86 -5.77
CA GLN A 202 4.15 -19.63 -6.46
C GLN A 202 3.70 -21.04 -6.87
N PHE A 203 2.58 -21.53 -6.32
CA PHE A 203 2.06 -22.88 -6.53
C PHE A 203 0.81 -22.91 -7.42
N LEU A 204 0.50 -21.82 -8.14
CA LEU A 204 -0.69 -21.73 -8.99
C LEU A 204 -0.73 -22.75 -10.13
N ALA A 205 0.43 -23.19 -10.63
CA ALA A 205 0.53 -24.16 -11.71
C ALA A 205 -0.02 -25.53 -11.28
N THR A 206 0.58 -26.08 -10.22
CA THR A 206 0.26 -27.42 -9.68
C THR A 206 0.09 -27.32 -8.16
N PRO A 207 -1.06 -26.83 -7.67
CA PRO A 207 -1.34 -26.75 -6.23
C PRO A 207 -1.59 -28.14 -5.64
N THR A 208 -1.35 -28.27 -4.33
CA THR A 208 -1.53 -29.52 -3.57
C THR A 208 -2.48 -29.27 -2.39
N ASP A 209 -2.91 -30.35 -1.74
CA ASP A 209 -3.66 -30.32 -0.49
C ASP A 209 -2.97 -29.49 0.60
N VAL A 210 -1.66 -29.61 0.78
CA VAL A 210 -0.87 -28.83 1.74
C VAL A 210 -0.88 -27.34 1.39
N HIS A 211 -0.79 -27.00 0.09
CA HIS A 211 -0.92 -25.61 -0.35
C HIS A 211 -2.32 -25.05 -0.06
N LEU A 212 -3.37 -25.83 -0.29
CA LEU A 212 -4.75 -25.45 -0.02
C LEU A 212 -5.00 -25.23 1.48
N LEU A 213 -4.50 -26.13 2.34
CA LEU A 213 -4.58 -25.99 3.80
C LEU A 213 -3.90 -24.72 4.30
N ALA A 214 -2.74 -24.37 3.72
CA ALA A 214 -2.04 -23.12 4.03
C ALA A 214 -2.85 -21.89 3.57
N ALA A 215 -3.49 -21.93 2.41
CA ALA A 215 -4.37 -20.86 1.94
C ALA A 215 -5.62 -20.70 2.82
N GLN A 216 -6.23 -21.80 3.26
CA GLN A 216 -7.36 -21.80 4.20
C GLN A 216 -6.97 -21.21 5.57
N LYS A 217 -5.72 -21.40 6.02
CA LYS A 217 -5.24 -20.73 7.24
C LYS A 217 -5.26 -19.21 7.12
N VAL A 218 -4.94 -18.65 5.94
CA VAL A 218 -5.06 -17.20 5.70
C VAL A 218 -6.51 -16.76 5.86
N LEU A 219 -7.47 -17.54 5.36
CA LEU A 219 -8.90 -17.25 5.54
C LEU A 219 -9.32 -17.26 7.02
N ARG A 220 -8.86 -18.26 7.78
CA ARG A 220 -9.06 -18.32 9.25
C ARG A 220 -8.48 -17.11 9.98
N TYR A 221 -7.40 -16.53 9.47
CA TYR A 221 -6.80 -15.31 10.00
C TYR A 221 -7.62 -14.06 9.64
N LEU A 222 -8.07 -13.94 8.39
CA LEU A 222 -8.94 -12.84 7.94
C LEU A 222 -10.27 -12.80 8.71
N LYS A 223 -10.80 -13.96 9.08
CA LYS A 223 -12.04 -14.09 9.87
C LYS A 223 -12.01 -13.34 11.20
N VAL A 224 -10.84 -13.18 11.83
CA VAL A 224 -10.69 -12.47 13.12
C VAL A 224 -11.09 -11.00 12.99
N ALA A 225 -10.70 -10.36 11.89
CA ALA A 225 -10.94 -8.95 11.65
C ALA A 225 -11.22 -8.71 10.15
N PRO A 226 -12.44 -9.02 9.66
CA PRO A 226 -12.77 -8.89 8.25
C PRO A 226 -12.73 -7.44 7.76
N GLY A 227 -13.02 -6.50 8.68
CA GLY A 227 -12.99 -5.08 8.40
C GLY A 227 -11.64 -4.41 8.60
N GLN A 228 -10.57 -5.14 8.94
CA GLN A 228 -9.24 -4.55 9.13
C GLN A 228 -8.74 -3.88 7.84
N GLY A 229 -8.06 -2.75 7.99
CA GLY A 229 -7.62 -1.91 6.88
C GLY A 229 -6.60 -0.86 7.32
N LEU A 230 -6.35 0.13 6.46
CA LEU A 230 -5.37 1.17 6.69
C LEU A 230 -6.01 2.47 7.17
N PHE A 231 -5.38 3.09 8.15
CA PHE A 231 -5.71 4.43 8.61
C PHE A 231 -4.64 5.42 8.15
N LEU A 232 -5.10 6.47 7.48
CA LEU A 232 -4.32 7.58 6.93
C LEU A 232 -4.65 8.84 7.75
N PRO A 233 -3.89 9.15 8.82
CA PRO A 233 -4.11 10.35 9.64
C PRO A 233 -4.03 11.64 8.83
N ASN A 234 -4.75 12.67 9.29
CA ASN A 234 -4.64 14.03 8.73
C ASN A 234 -3.55 14.90 9.33
N SER A 235 -2.95 14.45 10.43
CA SER A 235 -1.85 15.12 11.12
C SER A 235 -0.51 14.42 10.84
N SER A 236 -0.10 14.38 9.58
CA SER A 236 1.16 13.74 9.17
C SER A 236 1.98 14.66 8.28
N SER A 237 3.30 14.61 8.40
CA SER A 237 4.19 15.24 7.43
C SER A 237 4.06 14.57 6.06
N PHE A 238 4.53 15.27 5.01
CA PHE A 238 4.65 14.72 3.66
C PHE A 238 6.03 14.18 3.34
N GLN A 239 6.76 13.76 4.36
CA GLN A 239 8.08 13.19 4.17
C GLN A 239 7.95 11.75 3.72
N LEU A 240 8.53 11.40 2.57
CA LEU A 240 8.67 10.01 2.17
C LEU A 240 9.77 9.32 2.99
N GLU A 241 9.43 8.15 3.52
CA GLU A 241 10.35 7.25 4.20
C GLU A 241 10.09 5.82 3.74
N ALA A 242 11.13 5.03 3.52
CA ALA A 242 10.98 3.65 3.09
C ALA A 242 11.83 2.70 3.92
N TYR A 243 11.29 1.52 4.15
CA TYR A 243 11.95 0.38 4.76
C TYR A 243 12.08 -0.69 3.68
N CYS A 244 13.29 -1.17 3.43
CA CYS A 244 13.54 -2.30 2.55
C CYS A 244 14.15 -3.46 3.34
N ASN A 245 13.81 -4.68 2.94
CA ASN A 245 14.37 -5.89 3.51
C ASN A 245 14.40 -6.98 2.44
N SER A 246 15.24 -7.98 2.61
CA SER A 246 15.26 -9.20 1.83
C SER A 246 15.31 -10.43 2.75
N ASN A 247 14.82 -11.56 2.28
CA ASN A 247 15.02 -12.84 2.94
C ASN A 247 15.79 -13.77 2.01
N TRP A 248 17.11 -13.84 2.22
CA TRP A 248 18.07 -14.54 1.37
C TRP A 248 17.80 -16.05 1.34
N VAL A 249 17.81 -16.64 0.13
CA VAL A 249 17.60 -18.08 -0.11
C VAL A 249 16.30 -18.61 0.52
N SER A 250 15.28 -17.75 0.61
CA SER A 250 14.02 -18.11 1.28
C SER A 250 13.15 -19.07 0.46
N CYS A 251 13.20 -19.02 -0.87
CA CYS A 251 12.45 -19.96 -1.71
C CYS A 251 13.15 -21.33 -1.76
N PRO A 252 12.56 -22.41 -1.22
CA PRO A 252 13.21 -23.72 -1.18
C PRO A 252 13.52 -24.29 -2.58
N ASN A 253 12.62 -24.04 -3.54
CA ASN A 253 12.67 -24.60 -4.89
C ASN A 253 13.71 -23.90 -5.77
N THR A 254 13.74 -22.56 -5.77
CA THR A 254 14.59 -21.79 -6.71
C THR A 254 15.81 -21.17 -6.03
N LYS A 255 15.93 -21.27 -4.70
CA LYS A 255 16.97 -20.60 -3.88
C LYS A 255 17.03 -19.08 -4.04
N ARG A 256 16.00 -18.48 -4.64
CA ARG A 256 15.88 -17.02 -4.82
C ARG A 256 15.36 -16.38 -3.55
N SER A 257 15.81 -15.16 -3.28
CA SER A 257 15.39 -14.38 -2.13
C SER A 257 14.00 -13.77 -2.33
N ILE A 258 13.36 -13.33 -1.25
CA ILE A 258 12.12 -12.57 -1.28
C ILE A 258 12.43 -11.14 -0.84
N ASN A 259 12.17 -10.18 -1.72
CA ASN A 259 12.27 -8.76 -1.42
C ASN A 259 10.98 -8.26 -0.84
N GLY A 260 11.09 -7.31 0.07
CA GLY A 260 9.96 -6.63 0.65
C GLY A 260 10.28 -5.19 0.97
N TYR A 261 9.29 -4.32 0.76
CA TYR A 261 9.40 -2.93 1.18
C TYR A 261 8.10 -2.39 1.75
N CYS A 262 8.22 -1.33 2.53
CA CYS A 262 7.13 -0.52 3.06
C CYS A 262 7.52 0.95 2.92
N VAL A 263 6.73 1.72 2.20
CA VAL A 263 6.92 3.16 1.98
C VAL A 263 5.82 3.93 2.69
N PHE A 264 6.25 4.90 3.47
CA PHE A 264 5.44 5.78 4.27
C PHE A 264 5.47 7.20 3.71
N LEU A 265 4.34 7.89 3.81
CA LEU A 265 4.23 9.34 3.68
C LEU A 265 3.88 9.87 5.06
N GLY A 266 4.86 10.47 5.73
CA GLY A 266 4.78 10.75 7.16
C GLY A 266 4.51 9.47 7.95
N SER A 267 3.40 9.42 8.67
CA SER A 267 3.00 8.26 9.48
C SER A 267 2.15 7.23 8.74
N SER A 268 1.85 7.43 7.46
CA SER A 268 0.94 6.58 6.71
C SER A 268 1.61 5.66 5.73
N LEU A 269 1.29 4.37 5.79
CA LEU A 269 1.73 3.39 4.79
C LEU A 269 0.97 3.60 3.46
N ILE A 270 1.69 4.02 2.43
CA ILE A 270 1.12 4.30 1.11
C ILE A 270 1.47 3.25 0.04
N SER A 271 2.61 2.57 0.19
CA SER A 271 3.06 1.54 -0.76
C SER A 271 3.79 0.42 -0.03
N TRP A 272 3.54 -0.82 -0.42
CA TRP A 272 4.22 -1.99 0.11
C TRP A 272 4.22 -3.09 -0.94
N LYS A 273 5.16 -4.02 -0.79
CA LYS A 273 5.27 -5.15 -1.70
C LYS A 273 6.02 -6.30 -1.05
N SER A 274 5.63 -7.51 -1.41
CA SER A 274 6.42 -8.72 -1.26
C SER A 274 6.62 -9.32 -2.63
N LYS A 275 7.86 -9.59 -3.04
CA LYS A 275 8.17 -10.12 -4.38
C LYS A 275 9.41 -11.01 -4.34
N LYS A 276 9.31 -12.21 -4.92
CA LYS A 276 10.47 -13.07 -5.18
C LYS A 276 11.42 -12.40 -6.19
N GLN A 277 12.71 -12.41 -5.89
CA GLN A 277 13.74 -11.89 -6.80
C GLN A 277 13.77 -12.68 -8.11
N ALA A 278 14.17 -12.01 -9.19
CA ALA A 278 14.36 -12.64 -10.50
C ALA A 278 15.66 -13.46 -10.55
N VAL A 279 16.69 -12.99 -9.85
CA VAL A 279 18.02 -13.62 -9.80
C VAL A 279 18.25 -14.30 -8.45
N VAL A 280 19.22 -15.22 -8.41
CA VAL A 280 19.71 -15.84 -7.16
C VAL A 280 20.87 -15.00 -6.65
N SER A 281 20.76 -14.48 -5.43
CA SER A 281 21.87 -13.75 -4.81
C SER A 281 22.87 -14.68 -4.16
N GLN A 282 24.16 -14.39 -4.31
CA GLN A 282 25.24 -15.18 -3.74
C GLN A 282 25.52 -14.83 -2.27
N SER A 283 25.02 -13.68 -1.80
CA SER A 283 25.15 -13.25 -0.41
C SER A 283 23.88 -12.53 0.10
N SER A 284 23.75 -12.41 1.41
CA SER A 284 22.68 -11.61 2.03
C SER A 284 22.81 -10.12 1.72
N ALA A 285 24.04 -9.59 1.63
CA ALA A 285 24.29 -8.20 1.25
C ALA A 285 23.80 -7.91 -0.17
N GLU A 286 24.05 -8.82 -1.11
CA GLU A 286 23.55 -8.73 -2.48
C GLU A 286 22.02 -8.81 -2.54
N ALA A 287 21.40 -9.69 -1.76
CA ALA A 287 19.94 -9.78 -1.71
C ALA A 287 19.29 -8.50 -1.18
N GLU A 288 19.86 -7.90 -0.13
CA GLU A 288 19.42 -6.60 0.40
C GLU A 288 19.62 -5.48 -0.62
N TYR A 289 20.73 -5.53 -1.36
CA TYR A 289 21.02 -4.56 -2.42
C TYR A 289 19.94 -4.52 -3.50
N HIS A 290 19.55 -5.69 -4.02
CA HIS A 290 18.43 -5.78 -4.97
C HIS A 290 17.11 -5.28 -4.37
N SER A 291 16.92 -5.45 -3.05
CA SER A 291 15.75 -4.90 -2.35
C SER A 291 15.79 -3.38 -2.31
N MET A 292 16.95 -2.79 -2.01
CA MET A 292 17.17 -1.34 -2.07
C MET A 292 16.94 -0.78 -3.47
N ALA A 293 17.39 -1.46 -4.53
CA ALA A 293 17.20 -1.02 -5.93
C ALA A 293 15.72 -0.98 -6.30
N ALA A 294 15.00 -2.07 -6.04
CA ALA A 294 13.57 -2.16 -6.30
C ALA A 294 12.77 -1.11 -5.49
N THR A 295 13.18 -0.85 -4.24
CA THR A 295 12.57 0.18 -3.40
C THR A 295 12.88 1.58 -3.93
N CYS A 296 14.11 1.83 -4.41
CA CYS A 296 14.50 3.12 -4.98
C CYS A 296 13.68 3.46 -6.24
N SER A 297 13.45 2.49 -7.13
CA SER A 297 12.55 2.69 -8.29
C SER A 297 11.14 3.12 -7.86
N GLU A 298 10.59 2.46 -6.84
CA GLU A 298 9.28 2.80 -6.28
C GLU A 298 9.26 4.22 -5.68
N LEU A 299 10.31 4.60 -4.95
CA LEU A 299 10.45 5.93 -4.35
C LEU A 299 10.50 7.03 -5.42
N MET A 300 11.25 6.81 -6.52
CA MET A 300 11.32 7.79 -7.61
C MET A 300 9.96 7.95 -8.29
N TRP A 301 9.26 6.84 -8.54
CA TRP A 301 7.90 6.89 -9.09
C TRP A 301 6.96 7.67 -8.17
N LEU A 302 6.97 7.41 -6.86
CA LEU A 302 6.15 8.14 -5.87
C LEU A 302 6.50 9.63 -5.82
N ARG A 303 7.78 9.99 -5.90
CA ARG A 303 8.22 11.39 -5.93
C ARG A 303 7.66 12.13 -7.15
N PHE A 304 7.62 11.50 -8.32
CA PHE A 304 6.99 12.09 -9.51
C PHE A 304 5.47 12.24 -9.38
N ILE A 305 4.79 11.26 -8.76
CA ILE A 305 3.35 11.37 -8.48
C ILE A 305 3.06 12.49 -7.49
N LEU A 306 3.83 12.60 -6.40
CA LEU A 306 3.69 13.71 -5.45
C LEU A 306 3.89 15.07 -6.13
N ALA A 307 4.90 15.19 -6.98
CA ALA A 307 5.11 16.42 -7.76
C ALA A 307 3.92 16.74 -8.69
N ALA A 308 3.35 15.73 -9.36
CA ALA A 308 2.14 15.92 -10.18
C ALA A 308 0.95 16.40 -9.34
N LEU A 309 0.86 15.95 -8.09
CA LEU A 309 -0.13 16.36 -7.08
C LEU A 309 0.22 17.67 -6.36
N GLN A 310 1.22 18.42 -6.83
CA GLN A 310 1.67 19.69 -6.23
C GLN A 310 2.20 19.55 -4.80
N VAL A 311 2.72 18.38 -4.45
CA VAL A 311 3.41 18.13 -3.17
C VAL A 311 4.90 18.17 -3.44
N HIS A 312 5.56 19.24 -2.97
CA HIS A 312 7.00 19.38 -3.09
C HIS A 312 7.70 18.51 -2.04
N HIS A 313 8.70 17.75 -2.50
CA HIS A 313 9.54 16.91 -1.64
C HIS A 313 11.02 17.28 -1.86
N PRO A 314 11.49 18.42 -1.33
CA PRO A 314 12.85 18.89 -1.57
C PRO A 314 13.91 18.09 -0.82
N GLN A 315 13.56 17.46 0.31
CA GLN A 315 14.49 16.68 1.12
C GLN A 315 14.82 15.34 0.46
N ALA A 316 15.97 14.76 0.82
CA ALA A 316 16.30 13.39 0.45
C ALA A 316 15.31 12.41 1.11
N ILE A 317 14.86 11.41 0.36
CA ILE A 317 14.00 10.33 0.86
C ILE A 317 14.85 9.38 1.72
N LEU A 318 14.38 9.07 2.94
CA LEU A 318 15.11 8.15 3.82
C LEU A 318 14.81 6.69 3.43
N LEU A 319 15.85 5.92 3.11
CA LEU A 319 15.78 4.50 2.81
C LEU A 319 16.47 3.69 3.92
N TYR A 320 15.67 3.02 4.73
CA TYR A 320 16.11 2.21 5.86
C TYR A 320 16.41 0.76 5.45
N CYS A 321 17.61 0.29 5.78
CA CYS A 321 18.07 -1.08 5.56
C CYS A 321 18.71 -1.62 6.85
N ASP A 322 18.56 -2.92 7.14
CA ASP A 322 19.11 -3.56 8.34
C ASP A 322 20.48 -4.22 8.10
N ASN A 323 21.03 -4.10 6.88
CA ASN A 323 22.30 -4.69 6.49
C ASN A 323 23.34 -3.60 6.21
N GLN A 324 24.29 -3.46 7.14
CA GLN A 324 25.37 -2.48 7.03
C GLN A 324 26.26 -2.73 5.82
N ALA A 325 26.53 -3.99 5.45
CA ALA A 325 27.35 -4.29 4.27
C ALA A 325 26.68 -3.77 2.99
N ALA A 326 25.37 -3.95 2.84
CA ALA A 326 24.63 -3.41 1.70
C ALA A 326 24.68 -1.86 1.67
N ILE A 327 24.51 -1.20 2.83
CA ILE A 327 24.61 0.26 2.95
C ILE A 327 26.01 0.74 2.55
N HIS A 328 27.07 0.05 3.00
CA HIS A 328 28.44 0.40 2.64
C HIS A 328 28.73 0.21 1.15
N ILE A 329 28.20 -0.86 0.53
CA ILE A 329 28.34 -1.10 -0.92
C ILE A 329 27.67 0.03 -1.71
N VAL A 330 26.49 0.49 -1.27
CA VAL A 330 25.79 1.62 -1.90
C VAL A 330 26.58 2.93 -1.76
N ALA A 331 27.19 3.17 -0.60
CA ALA A 331 27.91 4.41 -0.31
C ALA A 331 29.31 4.50 -0.95
N ASN A 332 29.98 3.36 -1.18
CA ASN A 332 31.33 3.34 -1.71
C ASN A 332 31.33 3.51 -3.24
N PRO A 333 32.04 4.48 -3.84
CA PRO A 333 32.11 4.67 -5.29
C PRO A 333 32.99 3.65 -6.02
N ILE A 334 33.89 2.95 -5.31
CA ILE A 334 34.87 2.05 -5.90
C ILE A 334 34.22 0.72 -6.28
N PHE A 335 34.28 0.39 -7.56
CA PHE A 335 33.80 -0.87 -8.10
C PHE A 335 34.72 -2.01 -7.66
N HIS A 336 34.14 -3.07 -7.08
CA HIS A 336 34.87 -4.31 -6.84
C HIS A 336 34.50 -5.31 -7.94
N GLU A 337 35.46 -6.10 -8.41
CA GLU A 337 35.23 -7.13 -9.45
C GLU A 337 34.12 -8.13 -9.07
N ARG A 338 33.82 -8.24 -7.77
CA ARG A 338 32.78 -9.08 -7.15
C ARG A 338 31.35 -8.52 -7.23
N THR A 339 31.11 -7.33 -7.81
CA THR A 339 29.76 -6.72 -7.93
C THR A 339 29.29 -6.50 -9.36
N LYS A 340 29.98 -7.06 -10.38
CA LYS A 340 29.61 -6.92 -11.80
C LYS A 340 28.20 -7.44 -12.11
N HIS A 341 27.75 -8.50 -11.43
CA HIS A 341 26.41 -9.08 -11.65
C HIS A 341 25.24 -8.24 -11.10
N ILE A 342 25.53 -7.13 -10.40
CA ILE A 342 24.53 -6.19 -9.86
C ILE A 342 24.72 -4.75 -10.39
N GLU A 343 25.48 -4.58 -11.47
CA GLU A 343 25.92 -3.28 -11.99
C GLU A 343 24.78 -2.29 -12.29
N LEU A 344 23.70 -2.75 -12.94
CA LEU A 344 22.56 -1.89 -13.29
C LEU A 344 21.82 -1.37 -12.06
N ASP A 345 21.50 -2.27 -11.12
CA ASP A 345 20.87 -1.90 -9.84
C ASP A 345 21.77 -0.94 -9.06
N HIS A 346 23.07 -1.07 -9.25
CA HIS A 346 24.06 -0.29 -8.56
C HIS A 346 24.20 1.13 -9.07
N HIS A 347 24.24 1.32 -10.39
CA HIS A 347 24.14 2.65 -10.98
C HIS A 347 22.83 3.32 -10.56
N LEU A 348 21.70 2.61 -10.61
CA LEU A 348 20.41 3.18 -10.25
C LEU A 348 20.38 3.77 -8.83
N ILE A 349 20.74 3.01 -7.79
CA ILE A 349 20.65 3.51 -6.42
C ILE A 349 21.67 4.63 -6.19
N ARG A 350 22.90 4.43 -6.68
CA ARG A 350 23.99 5.36 -6.45
C ARG A 350 23.72 6.72 -7.08
N ASP A 351 23.26 6.74 -8.33
CA ASP A 351 22.95 7.97 -9.04
C ASP A 351 21.92 8.79 -8.24
N ARG A 352 20.88 8.13 -7.70
CA ARG A 352 19.87 8.79 -6.85
C ARG A 352 20.42 9.29 -5.52
N ILE A 353 21.45 8.66 -4.97
CA ILE A 353 22.11 9.14 -3.74
C ILE A 353 23.03 10.33 -4.04
N GLN A 354 23.79 10.26 -5.13
CA GLN A 354 24.67 11.35 -5.56
C GLN A 354 23.90 12.60 -5.97
N GLU A 355 22.74 12.44 -6.60
CA GLU A 355 21.78 13.52 -6.88
C GLU A 355 21.11 14.09 -5.61
N GLY A 356 21.31 13.46 -4.44
CA GLY A 356 20.67 13.86 -3.19
C GLY A 356 19.18 13.51 -3.09
N ASN A 357 18.65 12.68 -4.00
CA ASN A 357 17.24 12.27 -4.00
C ASN A 357 16.93 11.21 -2.93
N VAL A 358 17.90 10.35 -2.58
CA VAL A 358 17.75 9.28 -1.58
C VAL A 358 18.92 9.31 -0.60
N CYS A 359 18.65 9.03 0.68
CA CYS A 359 19.66 8.85 1.71
C CYS A 359 19.44 7.53 2.44
N THR A 360 20.46 6.68 2.49
CA THR A 360 20.37 5.36 3.15
C THR A 360 20.70 5.46 4.64
N ARG A 361 19.91 4.78 5.49
CA ARG A 361 20.17 4.71 6.93
C ARG A 361 20.02 3.29 7.46
N TYR A 362 20.82 2.97 8.48
CA TYR A 362 20.69 1.72 9.20
C TYR A 362 19.44 1.73 10.09
N VAL A 363 18.72 0.61 10.12
CA VAL A 363 17.64 0.36 11.09
C VAL A 363 17.86 -0.98 11.80
N PRO A 364 17.70 -1.06 13.13
CA PRO A 364 17.75 -2.34 13.83
C PRO A 364 16.65 -3.29 13.38
N ARG A 365 16.94 -4.60 13.37
CA ARG A 365 15.98 -5.66 12.98
C ARG A 365 14.64 -5.60 13.72
N SER A 366 14.63 -5.19 14.98
CA SER A 366 13.41 -5.03 15.79
C SER A 366 12.51 -3.88 15.31
N ALA A 367 13.09 -2.88 14.66
CA ALA A 367 12.38 -1.73 14.11
C ALA A 367 12.12 -1.85 12.60
N GLN A 368 12.69 -2.85 11.93
CA GLN A 368 12.58 -3.08 10.49
C GLN A 368 11.17 -3.59 10.11
N VAL A 369 10.29 -2.65 9.73
CA VAL A 369 8.88 -2.93 9.39
C VAL A 369 8.73 -3.80 8.14
N ALA A 370 9.66 -3.69 7.19
CA ALA A 370 9.66 -4.48 5.95
C ALA A 370 9.86 -5.99 6.19
N ASN A 371 10.23 -6.42 7.40
CA ASN A 371 10.25 -7.83 7.80
C ASN A 371 8.90 -8.54 7.59
N THR A 372 7.79 -7.82 7.76
CA THR A 372 6.43 -8.32 7.50
C THR A 372 6.22 -8.75 6.04
N MET A 373 7.01 -8.19 5.12
CA MET A 373 6.94 -8.44 3.68
C MET A 373 7.88 -9.55 3.22
N THR A 374 8.78 -10.04 4.08
CA THR A 374 9.85 -10.99 3.70
C THR A 374 9.84 -12.29 4.49
N LYS A 375 9.12 -12.33 5.61
CA LYS A 375 9.02 -13.53 6.47
C LYS A 375 7.76 -13.53 7.32
N VAL A 376 7.39 -14.72 7.79
CA VAL A 376 6.33 -14.90 8.78
C VAL A 376 6.86 -14.49 10.17
N LEU A 377 6.16 -13.55 10.81
CA LEU A 377 6.48 -13.07 12.14
C LEU A 377 5.60 -13.74 13.20
N SER A 378 6.06 -13.74 14.45
CA SER A 378 5.24 -14.17 15.57
C SER A 378 4.08 -13.19 15.77
N SER A 379 2.96 -13.64 16.31
CA SER A 379 1.76 -12.81 16.47
C SER A 379 2.06 -11.47 17.18
N LYS A 380 2.85 -11.49 18.27
CA LYS A 380 3.23 -10.28 19.00
C LYS A 380 4.02 -9.29 18.13
N VAL A 381 5.02 -9.77 17.41
CA VAL A 381 5.88 -8.93 16.55
C VAL A 381 5.11 -8.41 15.34
N LEU A 382 4.25 -9.24 14.75
CA LEU A 382 3.35 -8.84 13.68
C LEU A 382 2.48 -7.67 14.13
N HIS A 383 1.78 -7.78 15.25
CA HIS A 383 0.92 -6.70 15.76
C HIS A 383 1.66 -5.37 16.00
N ILE A 384 2.90 -5.42 16.51
CA ILE A 384 3.74 -4.23 16.67
C ILE A 384 4.00 -3.55 15.32
N HIS A 385 4.38 -4.32 14.29
CA HIS A 385 4.61 -3.74 12.97
C HIS A 385 3.33 -3.27 12.29
N LEU A 386 2.21 -3.99 12.46
CA LEU A 386 0.91 -3.57 11.94
C LEU A 386 0.44 -2.25 12.55
N SER A 387 0.67 -2.05 13.85
CA SER A 387 0.43 -0.76 14.50
C SER A 387 1.27 0.36 13.89
N LYS A 388 2.55 0.10 13.58
CA LYS A 388 3.43 1.08 12.91
C LYS A 388 2.99 1.38 11.47
N MET A 389 2.38 0.40 10.80
CA MET A 389 1.82 0.56 9.45
C MET A 389 0.49 1.32 9.41
N GLY A 390 -0.10 1.66 10.56
CA GLY A 390 -1.45 2.24 10.62
C GLY A 390 -2.54 1.23 10.26
N VAL A 391 -2.30 -0.07 10.43
CA VAL A 391 -3.31 -1.12 10.20
C VAL A 391 -4.22 -1.20 11.43
N VAL A 392 -5.49 -0.86 11.26
CA VAL A 392 -6.49 -0.83 12.34
C VAL A 392 -7.78 -1.53 11.93
N ASN A 393 -8.55 -1.98 12.91
CA ASN A 393 -9.89 -2.54 12.70
C ASN A 393 -10.92 -1.63 13.38
N LEU A 394 -11.64 -0.82 12.59
CA LEU A 394 -12.69 0.07 13.12
C LEU A 394 -13.89 -0.68 13.72
N TYR A 395 -14.05 -1.96 13.38
CA TYR A 395 -15.15 -2.80 13.84
C TYR A 395 -14.77 -3.67 15.04
N ALA A 396 -13.56 -3.50 15.59
CA ALA A 396 -13.22 -4.11 16.85
C ALA A 396 -14.12 -3.51 17.92
N SER A 397 -14.87 -4.36 18.64
CA SER A 397 -15.57 -3.94 19.85
C SER A 397 -14.55 -3.27 20.76
N SER A 398 -14.82 -2.04 21.19
CA SER A 398 -14.03 -1.25 22.14
C SER A 398 -14.05 -1.90 23.53
N CYS A 399 -13.47 -3.09 23.65
CA CYS A 399 -13.29 -3.82 24.89
C CYS A 399 -11.81 -4.21 24.98
N GLY A 400 -11.00 -3.33 25.57
CA GLY A 400 -9.62 -3.66 25.94
C GLY A 400 -8.60 -2.53 25.89
N GLY A 401 -8.78 -1.48 26.70
CA GLY A 401 -7.67 -0.80 27.37
C GLY A 401 -7.01 0.42 26.71
N VAL A 402 -7.01 1.51 27.49
CA VAL A 402 -6.14 2.71 27.45
C VAL A 402 -6.57 3.86 26.53
N LEU A 403 -7.65 4.53 26.93
CA LEU A 403 -7.79 5.98 26.82
C LEU A 403 -8.52 6.51 28.07
N GLU A 404 -7.89 6.42 29.23
CA GLU A 404 -8.25 7.24 30.41
C GLU A 404 -6.96 7.64 31.12
N ASN A 405 -6.60 8.93 30.99
CA ASN A 405 -6.15 9.82 32.07
C ASN A 405 -5.25 10.94 31.54
N GLU A 406 -5.87 11.97 30.96
CA GLU A 406 -5.33 13.34 31.03
C GLU A 406 -6.48 14.31 31.26
N SER A 407 -6.91 14.40 32.52
CA SER A 407 -7.51 15.62 33.06
C SER A 407 -7.77 15.43 34.56
N GLN A 408 -6.80 15.82 35.39
CA GLN A 408 -7.02 16.61 36.62
C GLN A 408 -5.72 16.69 37.44
N GLN A 409 -4.90 17.70 37.12
CA GLN A 409 -4.04 18.35 38.10
C GLN A 409 -4.26 19.85 37.97
N HIS A 410 -5.09 20.40 38.86
CA HIS A 410 -4.78 21.53 39.73
C HIS A 410 -6.06 22.16 40.27
N THR A 411 -6.27 22.02 41.58
CA THR A 411 -6.43 23.18 42.47
C THR A 411 -6.17 22.73 43.89
N ASN A 412 -5.15 23.34 44.47
CA ASN A 412 -4.70 23.19 45.84
C ASN A 412 -5.40 24.27 46.67
N LYS A 413 -6.01 23.92 47.82
CA LYS A 413 -6.13 24.72 49.08
C LYS A 413 -7.38 24.33 49.87
N GLY A 414 -7.20 24.05 51.16
CA GLY A 414 -8.26 24.26 52.17
C GLY A 414 -8.32 23.20 53.26
N LYS A 415 -7.74 23.52 54.41
CA LYS A 415 -7.82 22.85 55.72
C LYS A 415 -9.26 22.60 56.21
N GLU A 416 -9.44 21.55 57.02
CA GLU A 416 -10.10 21.48 58.36
C GLU A 416 -10.56 20.03 58.61
N VAL A 417 -9.84 19.20 59.38
CA VAL A 417 -10.01 18.94 60.83
C VAL A 417 -11.43 19.20 61.38
N ALA A 418 -12.17 18.14 61.71
CA ALA A 418 -12.76 17.88 63.05
C ALA A 418 -13.92 16.84 63.05
N ILE A 419 -13.78 15.82 63.91
CA ILE A 419 -14.79 15.25 64.84
C ILE A 419 -16.02 14.57 64.17
N THR A 420 -16.28 13.27 64.35
CA THR A 420 -16.51 12.52 65.61
C THR A 420 -16.24 11.05 65.41
#